data_AF-A0A4Y7U2C3-F1
#
_entry.id   AF-A0A4Y7U2C3-F1
#
_cell.length_a   1.000
_cell.length_b   1.000
_cell.length_c   1.000
_cell.angle_alpha   90.00
_cell.angle_beta   90.00
_cell.angle_gamma   90.00
#
_symmetry.space_group_name_H-M   'P 1'
#
loop_
_entity.id
_entity.type
_entity.pdbx_description
1 polymer ?
#
loop_
_entity_poly.entity_id
_entity_poly.type
_entity_poly.pdbx_seq_one_letter_code
_entity_poly.pdbx_strand_id
1 'polypeptide(L)'
;INSIPDLIYDHNEILGYSLKHLRNRVRQAPLGFNLLPEKFTLLQLMHLYEEILGVEMDKSNFRRKILHMKLLVALDEKQQDVSHRAAKLYKFDPDIYKKLT
;
A
#
# COMPACT_ATOMS: atom_id res chain seq x y z
N ILE A 1 -9.97 11.43 0.77
CA ILE A 1 -9.35 12.74 0.46
C ILE A 1 -10.14 13.57 -0.57
N ASN A 2 -11.24 13.04 -1.12
CA ASN A 2 -11.93 13.63 -2.26
C ASN A 2 -12.97 14.69 -1.86
N SER A 3 -13.07 15.01 -0.56
CA SER A 3 -14.05 15.95 0.01
C SER A 3 -13.41 16.69 1.17
N ILE A 4 -12.36 17.47 0.88
CA ILE A 4 -11.66 18.27 1.89
C ILE A 4 -12.14 19.71 1.72
N PRO A 5 -12.66 20.35 2.79
CA PRO A 5 -13.12 21.73 2.72
C PRO A 5 -11.94 22.70 2.56
N ASP A 6 -12.25 23.97 2.37
CA ASP A 6 -11.25 25.03 2.46
C ASP A 6 -10.72 25.07 3.91
N LEU A 7 -9.41 24.85 4.04
CA LEU A 7 -8.69 24.87 5.28
C LEU A 7 -8.09 26.27 5.48
N ILE A 8 -7.90 26.64 6.74
CA ILE A 8 -7.29 27.93 7.08
C ILE A 8 -5.85 28.03 6.54
N TYR A 9 -5.43 29.26 6.26
CA TYR A 9 -4.09 29.58 5.73
C TYR A 9 -3.78 28.83 4.42
N ASP A 10 -2.57 28.27 4.31
CA ASP A 10 -2.03 27.54 3.18
C ASP A 10 -2.18 26.01 3.32
N HIS A 11 -3.02 25.55 4.25
CA HIS A 11 -3.14 24.12 4.57
C HIS A 11 -3.59 23.27 3.37
N ASN A 12 -4.43 23.80 2.46
CA ASN A 12 -4.76 23.10 1.22
C ASN A 12 -3.54 22.93 0.29
N GLU A 13 -2.62 23.90 0.27
CA GLU A 13 -1.39 23.83 -0.52
C GLU A 13 -0.42 22.80 0.07
N ILE A 14 -0.22 22.84 1.39
CA ILE A 14 0.61 21.87 2.13
C ILE A 14 0.10 20.45 1.88
N LEU A 15 -1.22 20.25 1.97
CA LEU A 15 -1.85 18.97 1.71
C LEU A 15 -1.62 18.53 0.26
N GLY A 16 -1.86 19.40 -0.72
CA GLY A 16 -1.66 19.10 -2.14
C GLY A 16 -0.22 18.71 -2.46
N TYR A 17 0.75 19.45 -1.91
CA TYR A 17 2.17 19.13 -2.02
C TYR A 17 2.50 17.79 -1.37
N SER A 18 2.04 17.55 -0.13
CA SER A 18 2.31 16.33 0.63
C SER A 18 1.75 15.10 -0.06
N LEU A 19 0.54 15.19 -0.61
CA LEU A 19 -0.08 14.12 -1.38
C LEU A 19 0.69 13.82 -2.68
N LYS A 20 1.10 14.87 -3.41
CA LYS A 20 1.91 14.71 -4.62
C LYS A 20 3.25 14.05 -4.30
N HIS A 21 3.91 14.50 -3.23
CA HIS A 21 5.16 13.92 -2.75
C HIS A 21 4.98 12.45 -2.34
N LEU A 22 3.93 12.12 -1.57
CA LEU A 22 3.60 10.75 -1.18
C LEU A 22 3.40 9.85 -2.40
N ARG A 23 2.59 10.29 -3.38
CA ARG A 23 2.35 9.54 -4.62
C ARG A 23 3.62 9.27 -5.41
N ASN A 24 4.51 10.25 -5.51
CA ASN A 24 5.80 10.07 -6.17
C ASN A 24 6.67 9.06 -5.41
N ARG A 25 6.71 9.15 -4.09
CA ARG A 25 7.49 8.24 -3.24
C ARG A 25 6.98 6.80 -3.34
N VAL A 26 5.67 6.58 -3.30
CA VAL A 26 5.04 5.24 -3.42
C VAL A 26 5.28 4.58 -4.79
N ARG A 27 5.46 5.38 -5.85
CA ARG A 27 5.82 4.86 -7.19
C ARG A 27 7.27 4.38 -7.27
N GLN A 28 8.18 5.08 -6.59
CA GLN A 28 9.62 4.82 -6.64
C GLN A 28 10.08 3.82 -5.60
N ALA A 29 9.49 3.89 -4.42
CA ALA A 29 9.80 3.04 -3.29
C ALA A 29 8.51 2.37 -2.79
N PRO A 30 8.61 1.09 -2.41
CA PRO A 30 7.51 0.36 -1.81
C PRO A 30 7.22 0.95 -0.40
N LEU A 31 6.32 1.91 -0.34
CA LEU A 31 5.97 2.69 0.85
C LEU A 31 4.47 2.60 1.13
N GLY A 32 4.06 2.92 2.35
CA GLY A 32 2.67 2.79 2.81
C GLY A 32 2.43 1.58 3.71
N PHE A 33 3.49 0.85 4.07
CA PHE A 33 3.40 -0.37 4.85
C PHE A 33 2.97 -0.17 6.30
N ASN A 34 3.23 1.01 6.87
CA ASN A 34 2.71 1.41 8.17
C ASN A 34 1.19 1.69 8.14
N LEU A 35 0.57 1.71 6.97
CA LEU A 35 -0.88 1.91 6.79
C LEU A 35 -1.64 0.59 6.70
N LEU A 36 -0.94 -0.55 6.73
CA LEU A 36 -1.53 -1.88 6.77
C LEU A 36 -1.33 -2.53 8.14
N PRO A 37 -2.18 -3.50 8.51
CA PRO A 37 -1.92 -4.37 9.65
C PRO A 37 -0.60 -5.14 9.46
N GLU A 38 -0.06 -5.71 10.54
CA GLU A 38 1.19 -6.49 10.49
C GLU A 38 1.12 -7.68 9.51
N LYS A 39 -0.07 -8.28 9.37
CA LYS A 39 -0.38 -9.34 8.40
C LYS A 39 -1.46 -8.85 7.46
N PHE A 40 -1.23 -8.96 6.16
CA PHE A 40 -2.14 -8.45 5.15
C PHE A 40 -2.17 -9.36 3.92
N THR A 41 -3.21 -9.19 3.11
CA THR A 41 -3.35 -9.86 1.82
C THR A 41 -2.77 -8.99 0.71
N LEU A 42 -2.41 -9.60 -0.42
CA LEU A 42 -2.00 -8.84 -1.61
C LEU A 42 -3.11 -7.92 -2.14
N LEU A 43 -4.38 -8.26 -1.89
CA LEU A 43 -5.51 -7.43 -2.30
C LEU A 43 -5.60 -6.15 -1.47
N GLN A 44 -5.44 -6.25 -0.15
CA GLN A 44 -5.39 -5.08 0.73
C GLN A 44 -4.23 -4.16 0.35
N LEU A 45 -3.07 -4.74 0.02
CA LEU A 45 -1.92 -3.97 -0.43
C LEU A 45 -2.18 -3.30 -1.79
N MET A 46 -2.86 -3.97 -2.72
CA MET A 46 -3.26 -3.38 -4.00
C MET A 46 -4.21 -2.19 -3.78
N HIS A 47 -5.28 -2.37 -3.01
CA HIS A 47 -6.25 -1.31 -2.73
C HIS A 47 -5.59 -0.10 -2.07
N LEU A 48 -4.64 -0.32 -1.15
CA LEU A 48 -3.88 0.79 -0.57
C LEU A 48 -3.16 1.63 -1.64
N TYR A 49 -2.51 0.95 -2.60
CA TYR A 49 -1.81 1.64 -3.69
C TYR A 49 -2.79 2.36 -4.61
N GLU A 50 -3.92 1.74 -4.93
CA GLU A 50 -4.99 2.35 -5.74
C GLU A 50 -5.53 3.63 -5.07
N GLU A 51 -5.83 3.58 -3.77
CA GLU A 51 -6.32 4.72 -3.01
C GLU A 51 -5.30 5.86 -2.93
N ILE A 52 -4.02 5.55 -2.69
CA ILE A 52 -2.97 6.57 -2.64
C ILE A 52 -2.77 7.19 -4.02
N LEU A 53 -2.70 6.37 -5.07
CA LEU A 53 -2.37 6.82 -6.42
C LEU A 53 -3.57 7.40 -7.18
N GLY A 54 -4.80 7.08 -6.76
CA GLY A 54 -6.04 7.44 -7.45
C GLY A 54 -6.20 6.76 -8.80
N VAL A 55 -5.74 5.51 -8.93
CA VAL A 55 -5.82 4.72 -10.17
C VAL A 55 -6.24 3.29 -9.86
N GLU A 56 -6.90 2.62 -10.80
CA GLU A 56 -7.14 1.18 -10.73
C GLU A 56 -5.92 0.39 -11.24
N MET A 57 -5.65 -0.76 -10.63
CA MET A 57 -4.52 -1.62 -10.94
C MET A 57 -4.99 -3.01 -11.36
N ASP A 58 -4.35 -3.55 -12.38
CA ASP A 58 -4.56 -4.96 -12.74
C ASP A 58 -3.96 -5.88 -11.67
N LYS A 59 -4.79 -6.75 -11.12
CA LYS A 59 -4.44 -7.69 -10.03
C LYS A 59 -3.29 -8.62 -10.39
N SER A 60 -3.23 -9.09 -11.64
CA SER A 60 -2.20 -10.06 -12.08
C SER A 60 -0.84 -9.38 -12.21
N ASN A 61 -0.81 -8.21 -12.84
CA ASN A 61 0.37 -7.38 -13.00
C ASN A 61 0.89 -6.88 -11.64
N PHE A 62 -0.01 -6.43 -10.76
CA PHE A 62 0.32 -6.01 -9.41
C PHE A 62 1.00 -7.14 -8.63
N ARG A 63 0.36 -8.31 -8.60
CA ARG A 63 0.89 -9.51 -7.93
C ARG A 63 2.26 -9.90 -8.46
N ARG A 64 2.44 -9.92 -9.79
CA ARG A 64 3.74 -10.24 -10.41
C ARG A 64 4.80 -9.24 -10.00
N LYS A 65 4.50 -7.94 -10.05
CA LYS A 65 5.44 -6.86 -9.71
C LYS A 65 5.85 -6.91 -8.24
N ILE A 66 4.89 -6.99 -7.31
CA ILE A 66 5.19 -6.91 -5.87
C ILE A 66 5.96 -8.14 -5.37
N LEU A 67 5.65 -9.33 -5.89
CA LEU A 67 6.38 -10.55 -5.54
C LEU A 67 7.80 -10.55 -6.12
N HIS A 68 7.99 -9.97 -7.32
CA HIS A 68 9.32 -9.84 -7.91
C HIS A 68 10.25 -8.91 -7.12
N MET A 69 9.71 -7.93 -6.39
CA MET A 69 10.50 -7.04 -5.53
C MET A 69 11.08 -7.75 -4.30
N LYS A 70 10.63 -8.99 -3.99
CA LYS A 70 11.12 -9.81 -2.87
C LYS A 70 11.02 -9.11 -1.49
N LEU A 71 10.04 -8.22 -1.31
CA LEU A 71 9.83 -7.45 -0.08
C LEU A 71 8.91 -8.14 0.92
N LEU A 72 8.24 -9.20 0.48
CA LEU A 72 7.16 -9.86 1.19
C LEU A 72 7.58 -11.27 1.57
N VAL A 73 7.37 -11.60 2.84
CA VAL A 73 7.43 -12.97 3.36
C VAL A 73 6.02 -13.54 3.35
N ALA A 74 5.83 -14.65 2.65
CA ALA A 74 4.56 -15.35 2.62
C ALA A 74 4.41 -16.16 3.91
N LEU A 75 3.33 -15.93 4.65
CA LEU A 75 3.05 -16.65 5.89
C LEU A 75 2.37 -17.99 5.57
N ASP A 76 2.49 -18.97 6.45
CA ASP A 76 1.69 -20.22 6.38
C ASP A 76 0.29 -20.03 6.98
N GLU A 77 -0.25 -18.82 6.83
CA GLU A 77 -1.52 -18.40 7.34
C GLU A 77 -2.39 -17.92 6.19
N LYS A 78 -3.70 -18.12 6.32
CA LYS A 78 -4.71 -17.58 5.41
C LYS A 78 -5.64 -16.69 6.20
N GLN A 79 -6.26 -15.76 5.50
CA GLN A 79 -7.28 -14.89 6.07
C GLN A 79 -8.39 -15.73 6.70
N GLN A 80 -8.75 -15.40 7.94
CA GLN A 80 -9.84 -16.03 8.66
C GLN A 80 -11.14 -15.25 8.44
N ASP A 81 -12.28 -15.89 8.75
CA ASP A 81 -13.61 -15.28 8.76
C ASP A 81 -14.05 -14.60 7.45
N VAL A 82 -13.72 -15.24 6.31
CA VAL A 82 -14.16 -14.79 4.98
C VAL A 82 -15.07 -15.81 4.32
N SER A 83 -16.17 -15.32 3.73
CA SER A 83 -17.15 -16.11 2.97
C SER A 83 -16.63 -16.56 1.59
N HIS A 84 -15.51 -16.01 1.13
CA HIS A 84 -14.87 -16.32 -0.13
C HIS A 84 -13.58 -17.12 0.08
N ARG A 85 -12.90 -17.48 -1.02
CA ARG A 85 -11.61 -18.18 -0.97
C ARG A 85 -10.61 -17.40 -0.10
N ALA A 86 -10.23 -17.99 1.04
CA ALA A 86 -9.28 -17.41 1.96
C ALA A 86 -7.95 -17.07 1.28
N ALA A 87 -7.59 -15.78 1.31
CA ALA A 87 -6.37 -15.27 0.73
C ALA A 87 -5.16 -15.62 1.61
N LYS A 88 -4.00 -15.85 0.99
CA LYS A 88 -2.74 -16.03 1.73
C LYS A 88 -2.32 -14.72 2.39
N LEU A 89 -1.86 -14.80 3.64
CA LEU A 89 -1.32 -13.66 4.35
C LEU A 89 0.18 -13.49 4.08
N TYR A 90 0.59 -12.24 4.09
CA TYR A 90 1.96 -11.79 3.88
C TYR A 90 2.34 -10.83 5.00
N LYS A 91 3.64 -10.76 5.26
CA LYS A 91 4.28 -9.75 6.11
C LYS A 91 5.47 -9.17 5.35
N PHE A 92 5.88 -7.96 5.70
CA PHE A 92 7.12 -7.40 5.16
C PHE A 92 8.34 -8.13 5.70
N ASP A 93 9.34 -8.28 4.85
CA ASP A 93 10.68 -8.65 5.28
C ASP A 93 11.30 -7.47 6.06
N PRO A 94 11.51 -7.58 7.39
CA PRO A 94 11.98 -6.48 8.20
C PRO A 94 13.39 -6.00 7.81
N ASP A 95 14.23 -6.91 7.33
CA ASP A 95 15.63 -6.63 6.99
C ASP A 95 15.73 -5.87 5.68
N ILE A 96 14.91 -6.25 4.70
CA ILE A 96 14.81 -5.51 3.44
C ILE A 96 14.14 -4.16 3.66
N TYR A 97 13.11 -4.10 4.50
CA TYR A 97 12.41 -2.85 4.79
C TYR A 97 13.32 -1.81 5.46
N LYS A 98 14.16 -2.23 6.42
CA LYS A 98 15.16 -1.36 7.07
C LYS A 98 16.22 -0.82 6.11
N LYS A 99 16.48 -1.48 4.98
CA LYS A 99 17.45 -1.00 3.96
C LYS A 99 16.85 0.04 3.03
N LEU A 100 15.52 0.16 2.99
CA LEU A 100 14.78 1.06 2.10
C LEU A 100 14.36 2.37 2.78
N THR A 101 14.44 2.44 4.12
CA THR A 101 14.07 3.58 4.94
C THR A 101 15.31 4.17 5.60
#